data_AF-A0A357NGZ9-F1
#
_entry.id   AF-A0A357NGZ9-F1
#
_cell.length_a   1.000
_cell.length_b   1.000
_cell.length_c   1.000
_cell.angle_alpha   90.00
_cell.angle_beta   90.00
_cell.angle_gamma   90.00
#
_symmetry.space_group_name_H-M   'P 1'
#
loop_
_entity.id
_entity.type
_entity.pdbx_description
1 polymer ?
#
loop_
_entity_poly.entity_id
_entity_poly.type
_entity_poly.pdbx_seq_one_letter_code
_entity_poly.pdbx_strand_id
1 'polypeptide(L)'
;DVPEKVMQDLVNPAITKTAYNANFERTCIAKHFNITCDPRQWKCTSVHALTLGLPGNLASVAEVLKLSAQKDTRGKNLIKYFSVPCKPTKSNGQRTRNYPHHDSEKWAEFIKYCRQDVVVEREIRHKLSRFPVPEHEWELWALDQRINDFGVRLDSVLAKQAIACDDQYGTRLVQESQELTGLDNPNSLTQLKAWLADQGLDTPDGLSKDQMPALL
;
A
#
# COMPACT_ATOMS: atom_id res chain seq x y z
N ASP A 1 18.07 -14.23 -17.03
CA ASP A 1 16.86 -15.05 -16.82
C ASP A 1 16.88 -15.75 -15.46
N VAL A 2 15.71 -16.17 -14.98
CA VAL A 2 15.58 -16.93 -13.72
C VAL A 2 16.01 -18.38 -13.96
N PRO A 3 16.82 -19.00 -13.07
CA PRO A 3 17.24 -20.39 -13.24
C PRO A 3 16.05 -21.36 -13.33
N GLU A 4 16.13 -22.35 -14.21
CA GLU A 4 15.04 -23.30 -14.49
C GLU A 4 14.54 -24.01 -13.21
N LYS A 5 15.46 -24.45 -12.36
CA LYS A 5 15.13 -25.08 -11.08
C LYS A 5 14.24 -24.18 -10.20
N VAL A 6 14.49 -22.87 -10.18
CA VAL A 6 13.67 -21.92 -9.39
C VAL A 6 12.25 -21.87 -9.96
N MET A 7 12.11 -21.87 -11.28
CA MET A 7 10.80 -21.89 -11.93
C MET A 7 10.02 -23.17 -11.62
N GLN A 8 10.70 -24.31 -11.61
CA GLN A 8 10.12 -25.60 -11.22
C GLN A 8 9.68 -25.59 -9.74
N ASP A 9 10.52 -25.08 -8.85
CA ASP A 9 10.24 -25.00 -7.41
C ASP A 9 9.07 -24.06 -7.08
N LEU A 10 8.88 -22.98 -7.86
CA LEU A 10 7.79 -22.02 -7.67
C LEU A 10 6.41 -22.66 -7.78
N VAL A 11 6.22 -23.65 -8.66
CA VAL A 11 4.94 -24.34 -8.88
C VAL A 11 4.86 -25.72 -8.22
N ASN A 12 5.97 -26.22 -7.67
CA ASN A 12 6.02 -27.53 -7.04
C ASN A 12 5.27 -27.53 -5.69
N PRO A 13 4.22 -28.37 -5.53
CA PRO A 13 3.45 -28.45 -4.28
C PRO A 13 4.23 -29.04 -3.11
N ALA A 14 5.30 -29.79 -3.36
CA ALA A 14 6.18 -30.32 -2.31
C ALA A 14 7.13 -29.26 -1.73
N ILE A 15 7.21 -28.08 -2.36
CA ILE A 15 8.11 -27.01 -1.94
C ILE A 15 7.32 -25.87 -1.32
N THR A 16 7.58 -25.62 -0.03
CA THR A 16 7.07 -24.44 0.67
C THR A 16 7.97 -23.23 0.39
N LYS A 17 7.38 -22.18 -0.19
CA LYS A 17 8.01 -20.89 -0.43
C LYS A 17 7.80 -19.99 0.79
N THR A 18 8.76 -19.13 1.11
CA THR A 18 8.62 -18.20 2.24
C THR A 18 9.11 -16.82 1.86
N ALA A 19 8.38 -15.81 2.29
CA ALA A 19 8.75 -14.41 2.10
C ALA A 19 8.13 -13.55 3.21
N TYR A 20 8.72 -12.38 3.46
CA TYR A 20 8.13 -11.37 4.31
C TYR A 20 7.10 -10.57 3.50
N ASN A 21 5.83 -10.57 3.95
CA ASN A 21 4.69 -10.17 3.11
C ASN A 21 4.54 -11.03 1.83
N ALA A 22 4.45 -12.35 2.01
CA ALA A 22 4.31 -13.31 0.91
C ALA A 22 3.11 -13.06 -0.03
N ASN A 23 2.14 -12.24 0.37
CA ASN A 23 1.05 -11.86 -0.53
C ASN A 23 1.55 -11.16 -1.79
N PHE A 24 2.42 -10.17 -1.56
CA PHE A 24 2.99 -9.36 -2.61
C PHE A 24 3.83 -10.21 -3.57
N GLU A 25 4.73 -11.03 -3.02
CA GLU A 25 5.57 -11.91 -3.84
C GLU A 25 4.74 -12.88 -4.68
N ARG A 26 3.76 -13.55 -4.08
CA ARG A 26 2.87 -14.49 -4.76
C ARG A 26 2.18 -13.85 -5.96
N THR A 27 1.58 -12.67 -5.76
CA THR A 27 0.79 -11.97 -6.79
C THR A 27 1.69 -11.42 -7.90
N CYS A 28 2.84 -10.82 -7.56
CA CYS A 28 3.79 -10.32 -8.54
C CYS A 28 4.40 -11.45 -9.38
N ILE A 29 4.84 -12.54 -8.74
CA ILE A 29 5.43 -13.70 -9.43
C ILE A 29 4.39 -14.37 -10.34
N ALA A 30 3.18 -14.63 -9.82
CA ALA A 30 2.10 -15.22 -10.60
C ALA A 30 1.81 -14.39 -11.85
N LYS A 31 1.71 -13.07 -11.71
CA LYS A 31 1.44 -12.15 -12.83
C LYS A 31 2.60 -12.08 -13.81
N HIS A 32 3.84 -12.01 -13.33
CA HIS A 32 5.02 -11.81 -14.18
C HIS A 32 5.35 -13.04 -15.01
N PHE A 33 5.28 -14.22 -14.40
CA PHE A 33 5.59 -15.49 -15.08
C PHE A 33 4.36 -16.19 -15.64
N ASN A 34 3.16 -15.64 -15.43
CA ASN A 34 1.89 -16.25 -15.82
C ASN A 34 1.72 -17.68 -15.27
N ILE A 35 2.03 -17.85 -13.99
CA ILE A 35 1.91 -19.13 -13.27
C ILE A 35 0.90 -19.01 -12.13
N THR A 36 0.39 -20.16 -11.67
CA THR A 36 -0.40 -20.20 -10.44
C THR A 36 0.52 -20.35 -9.24
N CYS A 37 0.41 -19.44 -8.29
CA CYS A 37 1.04 -19.56 -6.98
C CYS A 37 -0.06 -19.84 -5.95
N ASP A 38 -0.30 -21.11 -5.60
CA ASP A 38 -1.30 -21.49 -4.59
C ASP A 38 -0.84 -21.01 -3.21
N PRO A 39 -1.64 -20.18 -2.49
CA PRO A 39 -1.23 -19.66 -1.19
C PRO A 39 -0.92 -20.75 -0.16
N ARG A 40 -1.48 -21.98 -0.27
CA ARG A 40 -1.13 -23.09 0.64
C ARG A 40 0.34 -23.52 0.55
N GLN A 41 1.02 -23.19 -0.54
CA GLN A 41 2.43 -23.49 -0.75
C GLN A 41 3.35 -22.37 -0.25
N TRP A 42 2.81 -21.34 0.41
CA TRP A 42 3.55 -20.18 0.89
C TRP A 42 3.40 -20.01 2.40
N LYS A 43 4.47 -19.58 3.07
CA LYS A 43 4.41 -19.13 4.46
C LYS A 43 4.90 -17.69 4.56
N CYS A 44 4.09 -16.84 5.17
CA CYS A 44 4.39 -15.43 5.32
C CYS A 44 5.13 -15.16 6.63
N THR A 45 6.37 -14.67 6.55
CA THR A 45 7.18 -14.35 7.75
C THR A 45 6.57 -13.18 8.54
N SER A 46 5.83 -12.26 7.91
CA SER A 46 5.15 -11.18 8.64
C SER A 46 3.98 -11.70 9.47
N VAL A 47 3.24 -12.71 8.97
CA VAL A 47 2.18 -13.37 9.75
C VAL A 47 2.78 -14.07 10.97
N HIS A 48 3.89 -14.79 10.77
CA HIS A 48 4.63 -15.41 11.89
C HIS A 48 5.09 -14.38 12.92
N ALA A 49 5.54 -13.20 12.49
CA ALA A 49 5.90 -12.13 13.42
C ALA A 49 4.67 -11.63 14.22
N LEU A 50 3.55 -11.40 13.53
CA LEU A 50 2.32 -10.89 14.14
C LEU A 50 1.71 -11.88 15.14
N THR A 51 1.79 -13.19 14.89
CA THR A 51 1.30 -14.21 15.85
C THR A 51 2.06 -14.17 17.19
N LEU A 52 3.23 -13.51 17.22
CA LEU A 52 4.06 -13.33 18.41
C LEU A 52 3.97 -11.91 18.98
N GLY A 53 3.05 -11.08 18.49
CA GLY A 53 2.91 -9.68 18.89
C GLY A 53 4.04 -8.76 18.41
N LEU A 54 4.84 -9.20 17.44
CA LEU A 54 5.90 -8.37 16.85
C LEU A 54 5.33 -7.39 15.80
N PRO A 55 6.07 -6.32 15.45
CA PRO A 55 5.65 -5.39 14.40
C PRO A 55 5.38 -6.06 13.05
N GLY A 56 4.53 -5.46 12.21
CA GLY A 56 4.15 -6.02 10.91
C GLY A 56 5.12 -5.73 9.74
N ASN A 57 6.20 -4.96 9.96
CA ASN A 57 7.14 -4.58 8.90
C ASN A 57 8.56 -5.09 9.17
N LEU A 58 9.28 -5.43 8.09
CA LEU A 58 10.59 -6.07 8.12
C LEU A 58 11.62 -5.34 8.99
N ALA A 59 11.69 -4.01 8.84
CA ALA A 59 12.68 -3.18 9.55
C ALA A 59 12.44 -3.20 11.05
N SER A 60 11.20 -2.95 11.49
CA SER A 60 10.86 -2.93 12.91
C SER A 60 11.02 -4.30 13.57
N VAL A 61 10.74 -5.40 12.86
CA VAL A 61 11.00 -6.74 13.40
C VAL A 61 12.50 -6.99 13.55
N ALA A 62 13.31 -6.64 12.55
CA ALA A 62 14.76 -6.79 12.62
C ALA A 62 15.37 -5.99 13.79
N GLU A 63 14.85 -4.79 14.04
CA GLU A 63 15.23 -3.93 15.16
C GLU A 63 14.85 -4.55 16.51
N VAL A 64 13.59 -4.95 16.71
CA VAL A 64 13.11 -5.57 17.96
C VAL A 64 13.86 -6.87 18.27
N LEU A 65 14.14 -7.67 17.24
CA LEU A 65 14.92 -8.90 17.38
C LEU A 65 16.43 -8.67 17.49
N LYS A 66 16.88 -7.40 17.47
CA LYS A 66 18.29 -6.97 17.56
C LYS A 66 19.18 -7.75 16.59
N LEU A 67 18.75 -7.84 15.32
CA LEU A 67 19.52 -8.53 14.29
C LEU A 67 20.75 -7.70 13.92
N SER A 68 21.87 -8.38 13.66
CA SER A 68 23.06 -7.75 13.06
C SER A 68 22.78 -7.32 11.62
N ALA A 69 22.01 -8.14 10.89
CA ALA A 69 21.47 -7.80 9.59
C ALA A 69 20.28 -6.84 9.77
N GLN A 70 20.41 -5.61 9.25
CA GLN A 70 19.36 -4.60 9.27
C GLN A 70 18.86 -4.30 7.86
N LYS A 71 17.63 -3.80 7.76
CA LYS A 71 17.09 -3.30 6.49
C LYS A 71 17.85 -2.05 6.06
N ASP A 72 18.29 -2.01 4.81
CA ASP A 72 18.97 -0.82 4.27
C ASP A 72 17.95 0.29 3.94
N THR A 73 18.10 1.44 4.59
CA THR A 73 17.19 2.58 4.50
C THR A 73 17.20 3.24 3.12
N ARG A 74 18.25 3.03 2.33
CA ARG A 74 18.35 3.52 0.93
C ARG A 74 17.36 2.85 -0.01
N GLY A 75 16.84 1.68 0.38
CA GLY A 75 15.91 0.87 -0.40
C GLY A 75 14.67 1.63 -0.89
N LYS A 76 14.11 2.53 -0.06
CA LYS A 76 12.90 3.29 -0.41
C LYS A 76 13.09 4.13 -1.68
N ASN A 77 14.24 4.79 -1.81
CA ASN A 77 14.54 5.63 -2.96
C ASN A 77 14.82 4.79 -4.21
N LEU A 78 15.52 3.66 -4.05
CA LEU A 78 15.82 2.74 -5.14
C LEU A 78 14.56 2.05 -5.70
N ILE A 79 13.67 1.56 -4.82
CA ILE A 79 12.36 1.01 -5.19
C ILE A 79 11.56 2.06 -5.95
N LYS A 80 11.46 3.29 -5.41
CA LYS A 80 10.74 4.39 -6.07
C LYS A 80 11.33 4.69 -7.45
N TYR A 81 12.64 4.68 -7.57
CA TYR A 81 13.30 4.99 -8.83
C TYR A 81 13.02 3.94 -9.92
N PHE A 82 13.14 2.65 -9.62
CA PHE A 82 13.03 1.57 -10.62
C PHE A 82 11.64 0.95 -10.77
N SER A 83 10.77 1.08 -9.77
CA SER A 83 9.48 0.37 -9.72
C SER A 83 8.27 1.27 -9.90
N VAL A 84 8.41 2.58 -9.72
CA VAL A 84 7.33 3.56 -9.87
C VAL A 84 7.52 4.34 -11.18
N PRO A 85 6.46 4.60 -11.97
CA PRO A 85 6.54 5.50 -13.11
C PRO A 85 7.15 6.85 -12.71
N CYS A 86 8.01 7.40 -13.57
CA CYS A 86 8.63 8.69 -13.33
C CYS A 86 7.96 9.79 -14.15
N LYS A 87 7.96 11.01 -13.61
CA LYS A 87 7.44 12.18 -14.32
C LYS A 87 8.38 12.51 -15.49
N PRO A 88 7.86 12.74 -16.71
CA PRO A 88 8.67 13.22 -17.83
C PRO A 88 9.32 14.57 -17.51
N THR A 89 10.63 14.67 -17.70
CA THR A 89 11.38 15.92 -17.55
C THR A 89 12.38 16.06 -18.69
N LYS A 90 12.87 17.29 -18.94
CA LYS A 90 13.94 17.50 -19.92
C LYS A 90 15.21 16.73 -19.54
N SER A 91 15.55 16.70 -18.25
CA SER A 91 16.75 16.04 -17.72
C SER A 91 16.74 14.52 -17.82
N ASN A 92 15.56 13.90 -17.90
CA ASN A 92 15.41 12.45 -18.00
C ASN A 92 15.07 11.97 -19.42
N GLY A 93 15.08 12.88 -20.40
CA GLY A 93 14.75 12.57 -21.80
C GLY A 93 13.25 12.34 -22.03
N GLN A 94 12.38 12.98 -21.24
CA GLN A 94 10.92 12.82 -21.28
C GLN A 94 10.44 11.38 -21.03
N ARG A 95 11.26 10.57 -20.35
CA ARG A 95 10.90 9.18 -20.04
C ARG A 95 9.80 9.12 -18.97
N THR A 96 8.95 8.10 -19.08
CA THR A 96 7.90 7.77 -18.11
C THR A 96 8.28 6.62 -17.18
N ARG A 97 9.44 5.98 -17.41
CA ARG A 97 9.96 4.89 -16.59
C ARG A 97 11.50 4.90 -16.55
N ASN A 98 12.08 4.52 -15.41
CA ASN A 98 13.51 4.24 -15.30
C ASN A 98 13.78 2.73 -15.46
N TYR A 99 14.72 2.39 -16.34
CA TYR A 99 15.19 1.02 -16.57
C TYR A 99 16.62 0.87 -16.03
N PRO A 100 17.10 -0.38 -15.85
CA PRO A 100 18.46 -0.64 -15.37
C PRO A 100 19.56 0.13 -16.12
N HIS A 101 19.44 0.25 -17.44
CA HIS A 101 20.44 0.95 -18.27
C HIS A 101 20.40 2.48 -18.14
N HIS A 102 19.36 3.06 -17.53
CA HIS A 102 19.31 4.51 -17.28
C HIS A 102 20.16 4.95 -16.09
N ASP A 103 20.50 4.02 -15.18
CA ASP A 103 21.37 4.27 -14.02
C ASP A 103 21.92 2.93 -13.50
N SER A 104 23.00 2.46 -14.11
CA SER A 104 23.58 1.15 -13.80
C SER A 104 24.18 1.07 -12.40
N GLU A 105 24.65 2.19 -11.85
CA GLU A 105 25.19 2.27 -10.49
C GLU A 105 24.07 2.08 -9.47
N LYS A 106 22.98 2.86 -9.57
CA LYS A 106 21.80 2.66 -8.71
C LYS A 106 21.18 1.28 -8.92
N TRP A 107 21.24 0.71 -10.12
CA TRP A 107 20.75 -0.64 -10.36
C TRP A 107 21.58 -1.69 -9.60
N ALA A 108 22.91 -1.55 -9.58
CA ALA A 108 23.77 -2.42 -8.81
C ALA A 108 23.53 -2.28 -7.29
N GLU A 109 23.28 -1.06 -6.80
CA GLU A 109 22.85 -0.83 -5.42
C GLU A 109 21.50 -1.48 -5.13
N PHE A 110 20.54 -1.38 -6.05
CA PHE A 110 19.22 -1.97 -5.90
C PHE A 110 19.28 -3.50 -5.82
N ILE A 111 20.13 -4.15 -6.61
CA ILE A 111 20.39 -5.59 -6.49
C ILE A 111 20.97 -5.93 -5.10
N LYS A 112 21.96 -5.17 -4.61
CA LYS A 112 22.55 -5.39 -3.29
C LYS A 112 21.50 -5.23 -2.19
N TYR A 113 20.66 -4.21 -2.29
CA TYR A 113 19.53 -3.96 -1.40
C TYR A 113 18.57 -5.15 -1.34
N CYS A 114 18.08 -5.63 -2.50
CA CYS A 114 17.18 -6.78 -2.55
C CYS A 114 17.82 -8.05 -1.95
N ARG A 115 19.12 -8.27 -2.18
CA ARG A 115 19.85 -9.39 -1.55
C ARG A 115 19.90 -9.26 -0.04
N GLN A 116 20.17 -8.05 0.47
CA GLN A 116 20.23 -7.79 1.91
C GLN A 116 18.86 -8.00 2.57
N ASP A 117 17.76 -7.58 1.94
CA ASP A 117 16.41 -7.84 2.45
C ASP A 117 16.16 -9.35 2.60
N VAL A 118 16.52 -10.17 1.60
CA VAL A 118 16.40 -11.64 1.70
C VAL A 118 17.24 -12.23 2.84
N VAL A 119 18.44 -11.68 3.11
CA VAL A 119 19.24 -12.11 4.27
C VAL A 119 18.53 -11.79 5.57
N VAL A 120 17.99 -10.57 5.73
CA VAL A 120 17.23 -10.16 6.92
C VAL A 120 15.99 -11.04 7.10
N GLU A 121 15.25 -11.33 6.04
CA GLU A 121 14.08 -12.21 6.08
C GLU A 121 14.42 -13.61 6.58
N ARG A 122 15.52 -14.19 6.10
CA ARG A 122 15.99 -15.52 6.52
C ARG A 122 16.38 -15.53 8.00
N GLU A 123 17.07 -14.49 8.47
CA GLU A 123 17.46 -14.36 9.88
C GLU A 123 16.25 -14.20 10.80
N ILE A 124 15.27 -13.37 10.41
CA ILE A 124 14.01 -13.25 11.14
C ILE A 124 13.34 -14.62 11.19
N ARG A 125 13.10 -15.25 10.05
CA ARG A 125 12.43 -16.57 9.99
C ARG A 125 13.15 -17.61 10.85
N HIS A 126 14.48 -17.64 10.83
CA HIS A 126 15.27 -18.53 11.66
C HIS A 126 15.01 -18.27 13.16
N LYS A 127 15.03 -17.01 13.62
CA LYS A 127 14.69 -16.68 15.02
C LYS A 127 13.26 -17.06 15.38
N LEU A 128 12.29 -16.77 14.51
CA LEU A 128 10.88 -17.05 14.74
C LEU A 128 10.57 -18.55 14.74
N SER A 129 11.37 -19.38 14.06
CA SER A 129 11.16 -20.83 13.97
C SER A 129 11.10 -21.55 15.32
N ARG A 130 11.64 -20.94 16.39
CA ARG A 130 11.54 -21.42 17.77
C ARG A 130 10.13 -21.39 18.33
N PHE A 131 9.24 -20.61 17.71
CA PHE A 131 7.85 -20.42 18.12
C PHE A 131 6.95 -20.70 16.92
N PRO A 132 6.66 -21.97 16.59
CA PRO A 132 5.92 -22.31 15.39
C PRO A 132 4.52 -21.70 15.40
N VAL A 133 4.11 -21.20 14.24
CA VAL A 133 2.73 -20.72 14.03
C VAL A 133 1.78 -21.93 14.03
N PRO A 134 0.65 -21.87 14.76
CA PRO A 134 -0.38 -22.91 14.71
C PRO A 134 -0.87 -23.17 13.28
N GLU A 135 -1.13 -24.43 12.92
CA GLU A 135 -1.46 -24.77 11.53
C GLU A 135 -2.72 -24.08 11.00
N HIS A 136 -3.74 -23.90 11.86
CA HIS A 136 -4.98 -23.22 11.48
C HIS A 136 -4.77 -21.75 11.05
N GLU A 137 -3.73 -21.08 11.54
CA GLU A 137 -3.40 -19.72 11.10
C GLU A 137 -2.90 -19.71 9.64
N TRP A 138 -2.21 -20.76 9.20
CA TRP A 138 -1.81 -20.91 7.79
C TRP A 138 -3.01 -21.21 6.90
N GLU A 139 -3.98 -21.98 7.38
CA GLU A 139 -5.24 -22.24 6.68
C GLU A 139 -6.07 -20.95 6.53
N LEU A 140 -6.20 -20.17 7.62
CA LEU A 140 -6.87 -18.87 7.60
C LEU A 140 -6.17 -17.89 6.67
N TRP A 141 -4.84 -17.81 6.72
CA TRP A 141 -4.07 -16.98 5.79
C TRP A 141 -4.29 -17.40 4.34
N ALA A 142 -4.27 -18.71 4.03
CA ALA A 142 -4.52 -19.19 2.69
C ALA A 142 -5.95 -18.89 2.20
N LEU A 143 -6.94 -18.95 3.09
CA LEU A 143 -8.32 -18.56 2.79
C LEU A 143 -8.42 -17.07 2.48
N ASP A 144 -7.83 -16.21 3.31
CA ASP A 144 -7.76 -14.76 3.09
C ASP A 144 -7.15 -14.45 1.71
N GLN A 145 -6.04 -15.10 1.35
CA GLN A 145 -5.44 -14.89 0.03
C GLN A 145 -6.33 -15.33 -1.12
N ARG A 146 -7.08 -16.42 -0.97
CA ARG A 146 -8.02 -16.86 -2.00
C ARG A 146 -9.19 -15.89 -2.16
N ILE A 147 -9.67 -15.30 -1.07
CA ILE A 147 -10.72 -14.26 -1.10
C ILE A 147 -10.19 -13.02 -1.84
N ASN A 148 -8.97 -12.58 -1.52
CA ASN A 148 -8.33 -11.44 -2.20
C ASN A 148 -8.07 -11.73 -3.69
N ASP A 149 -7.60 -12.95 -4.02
CA ASP A 149 -7.34 -13.37 -5.40
C ASP A 149 -8.64 -13.47 -6.23
N PHE A 150 -9.76 -13.81 -5.60
CA PHE A 150 -11.08 -13.86 -6.24
C PHE A 150 -11.63 -12.46 -6.54
N GLY A 151 -11.36 -11.50 -5.64
CA GLY A 151 -11.83 -10.13 -5.75
C GLY A 151 -13.34 -9.99 -5.56
N VAL A 152 -13.84 -8.78 -5.81
CA VAL A 152 -15.27 -8.46 -5.72
C VAL A 152 -15.73 -7.87 -7.05
N ARG A 153 -16.81 -8.41 -7.60
CA ARG A 153 -17.42 -7.88 -8.82
C ARG A 153 -18.18 -6.60 -8.50
N LEU A 154 -17.82 -5.52 -9.17
CA LEU A 154 -18.48 -4.22 -9.01
C LEU A 154 -19.36 -3.91 -10.22
N ASP A 155 -20.51 -3.29 -9.97
CA ASP A 155 -21.34 -2.71 -11.03
C ASP A 155 -20.80 -1.33 -11.40
N SER A 156 -20.05 -1.28 -12.50
CA SER A 156 -19.45 -0.04 -12.99
C SER A 156 -20.48 0.99 -13.48
N VAL A 157 -21.68 0.57 -13.87
CA VAL A 157 -22.74 1.48 -14.30
C VAL A 157 -23.31 2.16 -13.07
N LEU A 158 -23.68 1.38 -12.04
CA LEU A 158 -24.14 1.92 -10.77
C LEU A 158 -23.14 2.92 -10.18
N ALA A 159 -21.85 2.55 -10.13
CA ALA A 159 -20.81 3.43 -9.59
C ALA A 159 -20.70 4.76 -10.36
N LYS A 160 -20.73 4.72 -11.70
CA LYS A 160 -20.67 5.94 -12.53
C LYS A 160 -21.91 6.81 -12.38
N GLN A 161 -23.10 6.21 -12.29
CA GLN A 161 -24.33 6.96 -12.08
C GLN A 161 -24.38 7.59 -10.69
N ALA A 162 -23.91 6.87 -9.65
CA ALA A 162 -23.80 7.42 -8.31
C ALA A 162 -22.88 8.66 -8.26
N ILE A 163 -21.71 8.60 -8.92
CA ILE A 163 -20.81 9.76 -9.06
C ILE A 163 -21.51 10.91 -9.79
N ALA A 164 -22.20 10.64 -10.90
CA ALA A 164 -22.91 11.67 -11.64
C ALA A 164 -24.04 12.33 -10.81
N CYS A 165 -24.76 11.55 -9.99
CA CYS A 165 -25.76 12.07 -9.08
C CYS A 165 -25.13 12.95 -7.99
N ASP A 166 -24.00 12.54 -7.42
CA ASP A 166 -23.25 13.31 -6.43
C ASP A 166 -22.78 14.66 -7.01
N ASP A 167 -22.21 14.66 -8.21
CA ASP A 167 -21.77 15.88 -8.90
C ASP A 167 -22.94 16.86 -9.16
N GLN A 168 -24.08 16.33 -9.63
CA GLN A 168 -25.29 17.13 -9.87
C GLN A 168 -25.85 17.71 -8.59
N TYR A 169 -25.91 16.90 -7.53
CA TYR A 169 -26.40 17.32 -6.22
C TYR A 169 -25.48 18.36 -5.58
N GLY A 170 -24.16 18.15 -5.66
CA GLY A 170 -23.14 19.09 -5.18
C GLY A 170 -23.22 20.44 -5.90
N THR A 171 -23.38 20.44 -7.23
CA THR A 171 -23.59 21.66 -8.00
C THR A 171 -24.84 22.42 -7.52
N ARG A 172 -25.95 21.70 -7.31
CA ARG A 172 -27.19 22.30 -6.82
C ARG A 172 -27.03 22.91 -5.42
N LEU A 173 -26.35 22.21 -4.51
CA LEU A 173 -26.12 22.72 -3.15
C LEU A 173 -25.19 23.94 -3.13
N VAL A 174 -24.18 23.99 -4.00
CA VAL A 174 -23.33 25.18 -4.14
C VAL A 174 -24.17 26.36 -4.61
N GLN A 175 -25.02 26.18 -5.62
CA GLN A 175 -25.92 27.23 -6.10
C GLN A 175 -26.88 27.70 -5.01
N GLU A 176 -27.55 26.79 -4.31
CA GLU A 176 -28.46 27.11 -3.20
C GLU A 176 -27.73 27.85 -2.08
N SER A 177 -26.50 27.44 -1.75
CA SER A 177 -25.67 28.14 -0.77
C SER A 177 -25.30 29.55 -1.22
N GLN A 178 -25.00 29.76 -2.51
CA GLN A 178 -24.75 31.10 -3.06
C GLN A 178 -26.01 31.97 -3.01
N GLU A 179 -27.18 31.43 -3.34
CA GLU A 179 -28.47 32.14 -3.29
C GLU A 179 -28.84 32.56 -1.86
N LEU A 180 -28.61 31.68 -0.86
CA LEU A 180 -28.92 31.95 0.54
C LEU A 180 -27.95 32.93 1.21
N THR A 181 -26.66 32.83 0.88
CA THR A 181 -25.61 33.60 1.57
C THR A 181 -25.18 34.85 0.80
N GLY A 182 -25.43 34.91 -0.50
CA GLY A 182 -24.90 35.95 -1.40
C GLY A 182 -23.38 35.88 -1.61
N LEU A 183 -22.71 34.82 -1.16
CA LEU A 183 -21.27 34.66 -1.28
C LEU A 183 -20.87 34.20 -2.69
N ASP A 184 -19.82 34.79 -3.26
CA ASP A 184 -19.26 34.33 -4.55
C ASP A 184 -18.72 32.90 -4.45
N ASN A 185 -18.06 32.55 -3.33
CA ASN A 185 -17.53 31.21 -3.09
C ASN A 185 -17.93 30.72 -1.69
N PRO A 186 -19.04 29.98 -1.54
CA PRO A 186 -19.49 29.46 -0.24
C PRO A 186 -18.56 28.41 0.36
N ASN A 187 -17.65 27.81 -0.44
CA ASN A 187 -16.62 26.89 0.06
C ASN A 187 -15.42 27.62 0.68
N SER A 188 -15.35 28.94 0.55
CA SER A 188 -14.31 29.74 1.21
C SER A 188 -14.62 29.88 2.69
N LEU A 189 -13.85 29.19 3.53
CA LEU A 189 -13.98 29.26 4.98
C LEU A 189 -13.98 30.71 5.49
N THR A 190 -13.13 31.57 4.94
CA THR A 190 -13.06 32.98 5.33
C THR A 190 -14.34 33.74 4.99
N GLN A 191 -14.90 33.55 3.79
CA GLN A 191 -16.13 34.22 3.38
C GLN A 191 -17.33 33.74 4.22
N LEU A 192 -17.41 32.43 4.44
CA LEU A 192 -18.50 31.83 5.21
C LEU A 192 -18.47 32.27 6.68
N LYS A 193 -17.30 32.33 7.33
CA LYS A 193 -17.17 32.82 8.71
C LYS A 193 -17.56 34.28 8.84
N ALA A 194 -17.18 35.12 7.87
CA ALA A 194 -17.57 36.53 7.86
C ALA A 194 -19.09 36.69 7.74
N TRP A 195 -19.70 35.96 6.79
CA TRP A 195 -21.16 35.97 6.62
C TRP A 195 -21.90 35.50 7.89
N LEU A 196 -21.44 34.42 8.54
CA LEU A 196 -22.03 33.94 9.79
C LEU A 196 -21.93 34.99 10.92
N ALA A 197 -20.80 35.68 11.02
CA ALA A 197 -20.63 36.75 12.00
C ALA A 197 -21.60 37.91 11.75
N ASP A 198 -21.82 38.29 10.48
CA ASP A 198 -22.82 39.30 10.08
C ASP A 198 -24.26 38.85 10.42
N GLN A 199 -24.53 37.54 10.40
CA GLN A 199 -25.80 36.96 10.86
C GLN A 199 -25.87 36.79 12.40
N GLY A 200 -24.82 37.18 13.14
CA GLY A 200 -24.78 37.15 14.60
C GLY A 200 -24.15 35.89 15.23
N LEU A 201 -23.53 35.02 14.43
CA LEU A 201 -22.84 33.83 14.90
C LEU A 201 -21.32 33.96 14.73
N ASP A 202 -20.61 34.24 15.83
CA ASP A 202 -19.15 34.29 15.82
C ASP A 202 -18.55 32.87 15.92
N THR A 203 -17.47 32.63 15.17
CA THR A 203 -16.89 31.29 14.98
C THR A 203 -15.36 31.27 15.16
N PRO A 204 -14.80 31.83 16.25
CA PRO A 204 -13.35 32.00 16.40
C PRO A 204 -12.57 30.69 16.26
N ASP A 205 -13.12 29.60 16.83
CA ASP A 205 -12.50 28.27 16.87
C ASP A 205 -12.67 27.44 15.58
N GLY A 206 -13.43 27.97 14.60
CA GLY A 206 -13.61 27.39 13.27
C GLY A 206 -14.94 26.68 13.06
N LEU A 207 -15.08 26.04 11.89
CA LEU A 207 -16.28 25.34 11.42
C LEU A 207 -16.03 23.84 11.21
N SER A 208 -15.02 23.27 11.88
CA SER A 208 -14.78 21.82 11.78
C SER A 208 -15.89 21.05 12.52
N LYS A 209 -15.99 19.75 12.22
CA LYS A 209 -16.97 18.85 12.85
C LYS A 209 -16.91 18.89 14.39
N ASP A 210 -15.72 19.04 14.95
CA ASP A 210 -15.51 19.08 16.40
C ASP A 210 -16.08 20.35 17.05
N GLN A 211 -16.27 21.43 16.27
CA GLN A 211 -16.83 22.70 16.75
C GLN A 211 -18.36 22.76 16.62
N MET A 212 -18.96 21.91 15.79
CA MET A 212 -20.41 21.93 15.52
C MET A 212 -21.29 21.82 16.78
N PRO A 213 -20.98 21.01 17.81
CA PRO A 213 -21.81 20.93 19.01
C PRO A 213 -21.94 22.24 19.81
N ALA A 214 -21.00 23.17 19.65
CA ALA A 214 -21.04 24.47 20.32
C ALA A 214 -21.75 25.56 19.48
N LEU A 215 -22.02 25.27 18.19
CA LEU A 215 -22.57 26.22 17.21
C LEU A 215 -24.05 25.93 16.84
N LEU A 216 -24.62 24.82 17.31
CA LEU A 216 -26.01 24.39 17.12
C LEU A 216 -26.80 24.53 18.42
#